data_AF-A0A9P8B9H6-F1
#
_entry.id   AF-A0A9P8B9H6-F1
#
_cell.length_a   1.000
_cell.length_b   1.000
_cell.length_c   1.000
_cell.angle_alpha   90.00
_cell.angle_beta   90.00
_cell.angle_gamma   90.00
#
_symmetry.space_group_name_H-M   'P 1'
#
loop_
_entity.id
_entity.type
_entity.pdbx_description
1 polymer ?
#
loop_
_entity_poly.entity_id
_entity_poly.type
_entity_poly.pdbx_seq_one_letter_code
_entity_poly.pdbx_strand_id
1 'polypeptide(L)'
;MEEDDAITIDSDEEVEGQQVRERGGEDDDDQHAEPDRRAVLTPVIQNIVSALGGLEQISPGESVYILGDSCLGCLKDLKKVWRKDDTDDERTVARIFWEVRVLQRDLVPILLETAGKGKVEDRCALACADLITAMTWPIDVAEELKEMDDEIDTKTDYTTLIQAQRSYKAALLRPGAISAIFSIMLPAIAKSKSERTERDGQIINLVLHCFRNLVFIKDPPPNAHASGEQAEYAALQSKLIHTFNESNVLDALLAFASNSDDVLFNPWNNLVLEIFYLLFRGVKPGGLIQDQGVKAKEDLRNLLAGEAKKKREDQKFAPTRHSRFGTTVVVQQGNEKFVMHRQSALTADTSKVMDLTKKKVTKGAKQQDDLGTVSWLSVTALNALQGLAKEFMRSCFNRFLASLLKDIRMERAKISEKDNLRLLFVSTWFLEFFLSVREREGAGEWSLSLVKEVVDEEWVKWVLRRMRDAADEKT
;
A
#
# COMPACT_ATOMS: atom_id res chain seq x y z
N MET A 1 -31.52 -8.85 68.29
CA MET A 1 -32.81 -9.02 68.95
C MET A 1 -33.19 -7.62 69.38
N GLU A 2 -34.24 -7.08 68.78
CA GLU A 2 -34.76 -5.70 68.92
C GLU A 2 -33.73 -4.57 68.59
N GLU A 3 -33.94 -3.69 67.61
CA GLU A 3 -35.03 -2.69 67.39
C GLU A 3 -34.88 -1.45 68.31
N ASP A 4 -34.75 -0.29 67.64
CA ASP A 4 -35.53 0.95 67.87
C ASP A 4 -35.32 1.73 69.21
N ASP A 5 -35.44 3.06 69.33
CA ASP A 5 -35.57 4.16 68.36
C ASP A 5 -35.27 5.52 69.08
N ALA A 6 -35.53 6.65 68.40
CA ALA A 6 -35.86 7.99 68.93
C ALA A 6 -34.70 8.89 69.45
N ILE A 7 -34.40 10.06 68.84
CA ILE A 7 -35.18 11.33 68.76
C ILE A 7 -35.15 12.07 70.12
N THR A 8 -34.68 13.32 70.28
CA THR A 8 -35.33 14.63 70.01
C THR A 8 -34.29 15.78 70.24
N ILE A 9 -34.19 16.86 69.42
CA ILE A 9 -34.79 18.24 69.60
C ILE A 9 -34.31 18.95 70.90
N ASP A 10 -33.92 20.23 71.03
CA ASP A 10 -33.69 21.44 70.19
C ASP A 10 -33.03 22.52 71.11
N SER A 11 -32.63 23.77 70.78
CA SER A 11 -32.51 24.63 69.56
C SER A 11 -31.54 25.82 69.85
N ASP A 12 -31.50 26.82 68.96
CA ASP A 12 -31.33 28.29 69.18
C ASP A 12 -30.24 29.01 68.35
N GLU A 13 -30.78 29.65 67.30
CA GLU A 13 -30.29 30.64 66.32
C GLU A 13 -29.30 31.70 66.86
N GLU A 14 -28.17 31.90 66.16
CA GLU A 14 -27.89 32.97 65.17
C GLU A 14 -27.49 34.35 65.72
N VAL A 15 -26.28 34.79 65.35
CA VAL A 15 -25.95 36.21 65.14
C VAL A 15 -25.00 36.31 63.93
N GLU A 16 -25.48 36.81 62.79
CA GLU A 16 -24.63 37.19 61.65
C GLU A 16 -23.79 38.45 61.97
N GLY A 17 -22.61 38.59 61.35
CA GLY A 17 -21.76 39.76 61.63
C GLY A 17 -20.47 39.92 60.81
N GLN A 18 -20.58 40.05 59.48
CA GLN A 18 -19.61 40.73 58.60
C GLN A 18 -18.11 40.34 58.64
N GLN A 19 -17.63 39.69 57.57
CA GLN A 19 -16.27 39.93 57.07
C GLN A 19 -16.28 40.28 55.58
N VAL A 20 -15.43 41.24 55.22
CA VAL A 20 -15.40 41.93 53.92
C VAL A 20 -14.53 41.18 52.93
N ARG A 21 -14.98 41.10 51.67
CA ARG A 21 -14.19 40.61 50.53
C ARG A 21 -12.92 41.43 50.35
N GLU A 22 -11.75 40.81 50.54
CA GLU A 22 -10.54 41.23 49.84
C GLU A 22 -10.42 40.49 48.50
N ARG A 23 -9.94 41.21 47.48
CA ARG A 23 -9.79 40.70 46.12
C ARG A 23 -8.61 39.73 46.05
N GLY A 24 -8.89 38.43 45.97
CA GLY A 24 -7.97 37.49 45.31
C GLY A 24 -7.82 37.88 43.84
N GLY A 25 -6.61 37.70 43.30
CA GLY A 25 -6.28 38.08 41.93
C GLY A 25 -7.08 37.30 40.89
N GLU A 26 -7.21 37.92 39.71
CA GLU A 26 -7.54 37.21 38.49
C GLU A 26 -6.34 36.32 38.17
N ASP A 27 -6.43 35.02 38.49
CA ASP A 27 -5.57 34.02 37.85
C ASP A 27 -6.04 33.93 36.40
N ASP A 28 -5.37 34.70 35.54
CA ASP A 28 -5.43 34.53 34.09
C ASP A 28 -4.95 33.10 33.80
N ASP A 29 -5.91 32.19 33.65
CA ASP A 29 -5.73 30.85 33.09
C ASP A 29 -5.52 31.02 31.57
N ASP A 30 -4.41 31.70 31.25
CA ASP A 30 -3.86 31.93 29.94
C ASP A 30 -3.37 30.57 29.46
N GLN A 31 -4.32 29.75 29.01
CA GLN A 31 -4.07 28.59 28.17
C GLN A 31 -3.31 29.12 26.96
N HIS A 32 -1.98 29.09 27.06
CA HIS A 32 -1.07 29.32 25.96
C HIS A 32 -1.37 28.26 24.91
N ALA A 33 -2.34 28.56 24.05
CA ALA A 33 -2.60 27.81 22.84
C ALA A 33 -1.29 27.80 22.07
N GLU A 34 -0.64 26.63 22.04
CA GLU A 34 0.64 26.50 21.37
C GLU A 34 0.50 27.06 19.96
N PRO A 35 1.41 27.94 19.51
CA PRO A 35 1.26 28.59 18.22
C PRO A 35 1.20 27.50 17.16
N ASP A 36 0.08 27.44 16.44
CA ASP A 36 -0.23 26.40 15.45
C ASP A 36 1.05 26.02 14.69
N ARG A 37 1.52 24.79 14.92
CA ARG A 37 2.80 24.28 14.39
C ARG A 37 2.84 24.46 12.88
N ARG A 38 1.68 24.35 12.22
CA ARG A 38 1.50 24.60 10.79
C ARG A 38 1.78 26.06 10.43
N ALA A 39 1.27 27.03 11.17
CA ALA A 39 1.47 28.46 10.92
C ALA A 39 2.95 28.88 11.05
N VAL A 40 3.71 28.24 11.95
CA VAL A 40 5.16 28.50 12.11
C VAL A 40 5.98 27.79 11.03
N LEU A 41 5.67 26.52 10.71
CA LEU A 41 6.47 25.70 9.79
C LEU A 41 6.20 26.01 8.32
N THR A 42 4.97 26.39 7.94
CA THR A 42 4.58 26.69 6.55
C THR A 42 5.47 27.75 5.89
N PRO A 43 5.68 28.97 6.45
CA PRO A 43 6.53 29.97 5.82
C PRO A 43 8.00 29.54 5.75
N VAL A 44 8.50 28.80 6.75
CA VAL A 44 9.87 28.26 6.73
C VAL A 44 10.05 27.27 5.58
N ILE A 45 9.10 26.34 5.39
CA ILE A 45 9.13 25.36 4.30
C ILE A 45 9.00 26.08 2.95
N GLN A 46 8.06 27.01 2.79
CA GLN A 46 7.90 27.77 1.55
C GLN A 46 9.17 28.53 1.17
N ASN A 47 9.84 29.18 2.13
CA ASN A 47 11.11 29.87 1.89
C ASN A 47 12.21 28.90 1.43
N ILE A 48 12.41 27.77 2.12
CA ILE A 48 13.42 26.77 1.74
C ILE A 48 13.14 26.19 0.35
N VAL A 49 11.87 25.90 0.04
CA VAL A 49 11.49 25.35 -1.27
C VAL A 49 11.68 26.41 -2.37
N SER A 50 11.40 27.69 -2.12
CA SER A 50 11.69 28.76 -3.08
C SER A 50 13.19 28.93 -3.39
N ALA A 51 14.07 28.52 -2.46
CA ALA A 51 15.52 28.52 -2.63
C ALA A 51 16.09 27.25 -3.31
N LEU A 52 15.27 26.23 -3.60
CA LEU A 52 15.72 25.04 -4.34
C LEU A 52 16.04 25.33 -5.81
N GLY A 53 15.33 26.29 -6.41
CA GLY A 53 15.39 26.59 -7.85
C GLY A 53 14.02 26.86 -8.44
N GLY A 54 13.90 26.70 -9.77
CA GLY A 54 12.64 26.86 -10.48
C GLY A 54 12.68 26.33 -11.91
N LEU A 55 11.50 26.14 -12.49
CA LEU A 55 11.34 25.79 -13.90
C LEU A 55 11.43 27.06 -14.76
N GLU A 56 12.51 27.21 -15.54
CA GLU A 56 12.60 28.26 -16.56
C GLU A 56 12.15 27.70 -17.91
N GLN A 57 11.33 28.46 -18.63
CA GLN A 57 10.84 28.08 -19.94
C GLN A 57 11.79 28.61 -21.03
N ILE A 58 12.63 27.73 -21.57
CA ILE A 58 13.60 28.08 -22.62
C ILE A 58 12.91 28.16 -23.99
N SER A 59 11.94 27.27 -24.25
CA SER A 59 11.18 27.23 -25.51
C SER A 59 9.68 26.93 -25.28
N PRO A 60 8.80 27.16 -26.27
CA PRO A 60 7.39 26.74 -26.19
C PRO A 60 7.28 25.22 -26.04
N GLY A 61 6.94 24.75 -24.83
CA GLY A 61 6.85 23.32 -24.49
C GLY A 61 8.10 22.69 -23.86
N GLU A 62 9.20 23.44 -23.71
CA GLU A 62 10.44 22.95 -23.07
C GLU A 62 10.78 23.82 -21.85
N SER A 63 10.62 23.24 -20.67
CA SER A 63 10.97 23.83 -19.38
C SER A 63 12.13 23.05 -18.74
N VAL A 64 13.23 23.74 -18.44
CA VAL A 64 14.40 23.16 -17.77
C VAL A 64 14.39 23.63 -16.32
N TYR A 65 14.71 22.75 -15.37
CA TYR A 65 14.82 23.13 -13.97
C TYR A 65 16.20 23.71 -13.68
N ILE A 66 16.24 24.98 -13.29
CA ILE A 66 17.48 25.65 -12.86
C ILE A 66 17.62 25.47 -11.35
N LEU A 67 18.74 24.87 -10.94
CA LEU A 67 19.10 24.64 -9.55
C LEU A 67 19.49 25.97 -8.90
N GLY A 68 18.97 26.25 -7.70
CA GLY A 68 19.42 27.38 -6.89
C GLY A 68 20.83 27.13 -6.32
N ASP A 69 21.61 28.21 -6.13
CA ASP A 69 23.01 28.19 -5.68
C ASP A 69 23.26 27.33 -4.42
N SER A 70 22.26 27.21 -3.55
CA SER A 70 22.31 26.45 -2.29
C SER A 70 21.37 25.23 -2.25
N CYS A 71 20.99 24.68 -3.41
CA CYS A 71 20.03 23.56 -3.52
C CYS A 71 20.38 22.36 -2.60
N LEU A 72 21.64 21.92 -2.55
CA LEU A 72 22.08 20.83 -1.67
C LEU A 72 21.96 21.15 -0.16
N GLY A 73 22.06 22.43 0.21
CA GLY A 73 21.79 22.89 1.58
C GLY A 73 20.30 22.80 1.89
N CYS A 74 19.49 23.38 1.02
CA CYS A 74 18.02 23.40 1.11
C CYS A 74 17.44 21.98 1.21
N LEU A 75 17.89 21.01 0.40
CA LEU A 75 17.47 19.61 0.48
C LEU A 75 17.78 18.95 1.84
N LYS A 76 18.95 19.25 2.41
CA LYS A 76 19.31 18.75 3.75
C LYS A 76 18.47 19.40 4.84
N ASP A 77 18.14 20.68 4.70
CA ASP A 77 17.30 21.40 5.64
C ASP A 77 15.84 20.94 5.56
N LEU A 78 15.30 20.67 4.36
CA LEU A 78 14.01 19.98 4.20
C LEU A 78 14.02 18.60 4.88
N LYS A 79 15.09 17.81 4.76
CA LYS A 79 15.20 16.54 5.49
C LYS A 79 15.28 16.73 7.02
N LYS A 80 15.91 17.79 7.52
CA LYS A 80 15.88 18.13 8.97
C LYS A 80 14.47 18.52 9.44
N VAL A 81 13.71 19.24 8.61
CA VAL A 81 12.33 19.62 8.90
C VAL A 81 11.42 18.39 8.86
N TRP A 82 11.60 17.48 7.89
CA TRP A 82 10.88 16.20 7.81
C TRP A 82 11.06 15.35 9.07
N ARG A 83 12.28 15.27 9.63
CA ARG A 83 12.55 14.54 10.88
C ARG A 83 11.84 15.09 12.13
N LYS A 84 11.19 16.26 12.06
CA LYS A 84 10.31 16.74 13.13
C LYS A 84 8.92 16.11 13.07
N ASP A 85 8.54 15.58 11.90
CA ASP A 85 7.28 14.86 11.64
C ASP A 85 7.28 13.46 12.28
N ASP A 86 8.47 12.88 12.49
CA ASP A 86 8.66 11.60 13.20
C ASP A 86 8.12 11.67 14.64
N THR A 87 8.09 12.87 15.24
CA THR A 87 7.59 13.18 16.59
C THR A 87 6.28 13.99 16.58
N ASP A 88 5.51 13.92 15.48
CA ASP A 88 4.31 14.73 15.26
C ASP A 88 3.16 13.84 14.76
N ASP A 89 2.18 13.59 15.64
CA ASP A 89 1.10 12.62 15.39
C ASP A 89 0.08 13.11 14.34
N GLU A 90 -0.01 14.43 14.12
CA GLU A 90 -0.81 14.98 13.03
C GLU A 90 -0.14 14.86 11.65
N ARG A 91 1.18 14.56 11.64
CA ARG A 91 2.07 14.59 10.45
C ARG A 91 1.98 15.93 9.70
N THR A 92 2.05 17.04 10.45
CA THR A 92 1.84 18.40 9.92
C THR A 92 2.82 18.77 8.79
N VAL A 93 4.08 18.33 8.87
CA VAL A 93 5.10 18.61 7.84
C VAL A 93 4.77 17.85 6.55
N ALA A 94 4.35 16.59 6.64
CA ALA A 94 3.92 15.81 5.48
C ALA A 94 2.75 16.48 4.73
N ARG A 95 1.78 17.03 5.49
CA ARG A 95 0.64 17.79 4.92
C ARG A 95 1.13 19.05 4.18
N ILE A 96 2.01 19.85 4.78
CA ILE A 96 2.58 21.05 4.13
C ILE A 96 3.38 20.68 2.88
N PHE A 97 4.19 19.62 2.91
CA PHE A 97 4.98 19.15 1.76
C PHE A 97 4.09 18.72 0.58
N TRP A 98 2.92 18.14 0.86
CA TRP A 98 1.91 17.83 -0.14
C TRP A 98 1.24 19.08 -0.71
N GLU A 99 0.83 20.03 0.13
CA GLU A 99 0.20 21.29 -0.30
C GLU A 99 1.12 22.15 -1.17
N VAL A 100 2.40 22.26 -0.80
CA VAL A 100 3.44 22.96 -1.57
C VAL A 100 3.87 22.17 -2.82
N ARG A 101 3.51 20.88 -2.91
CA ARG A 101 3.83 19.95 -4.01
C ARG A 101 5.33 19.80 -4.29
N VAL A 102 6.13 19.80 -3.21
CA VAL A 102 7.61 19.80 -3.26
C VAL A 102 8.14 18.67 -4.15
N LEU A 103 7.57 17.47 -4.04
CA LEU A 103 8.00 16.32 -4.82
C LEU A 103 7.65 16.46 -6.31
N GLN A 104 6.43 16.91 -6.61
CA GLN A 104 5.93 16.99 -7.98
C GLN A 104 6.53 18.17 -8.77
N ARG A 105 6.76 19.31 -8.10
CA ARG A 105 7.24 20.54 -8.71
C ARG A 105 8.76 20.62 -8.75
N ASP A 106 9.43 20.21 -7.67
CA ASP A 106 10.84 20.50 -7.46
C ASP A 106 11.69 19.21 -7.47
N LEU A 107 11.40 18.21 -6.62
CA LEU A 107 12.29 17.03 -6.48
C LEU A 107 12.37 16.16 -7.74
N VAL A 108 11.26 15.93 -8.45
CA VAL A 108 11.27 15.12 -9.69
C VAL A 108 12.05 15.82 -10.82
N PRO A 109 11.84 17.11 -11.13
CA PRO A 109 12.69 17.83 -12.08
C PRO A 109 14.16 17.93 -11.66
N ILE A 110 14.46 18.22 -10.39
CA ILE A 110 15.85 18.24 -9.89
C ILE A 110 16.52 16.89 -10.14
N LEU A 111 15.85 15.77 -9.83
CA LEU A 111 16.38 14.44 -10.04
C LEU A 111 16.66 14.14 -11.53
N LEU A 112 15.77 14.53 -12.44
CA LEU A 112 15.95 14.36 -13.89
C LEU A 112 17.11 15.21 -14.42
N GLU A 113 17.28 16.43 -13.92
CA GLU A 113 18.37 17.31 -14.33
C GLU A 113 19.72 16.96 -13.72
N THR A 114 19.77 16.31 -12.56
CA THR A 114 21.01 16.02 -11.84
C THR A 114 21.57 14.61 -12.06
N ALA A 115 20.75 13.60 -12.33
CA ALA A 115 21.22 12.23 -12.45
C ALA A 115 22.23 12.04 -13.60
N GLY A 116 23.46 11.67 -13.27
CA GLY A 116 24.49 11.29 -14.25
C GLY A 116 25.22 12.46 -14.94
N LYS A 117 24.98 13.71 -14.54
CA LYS A 117 25.65 14.89 -15.14
C LYS A 117 26.96 15.29 -14.44
N GLY A 118 27.21 14.86 -13.20
CA GLY A 118 28.49 15.11 -12.52
C GLY A 118 28.51 14.84 -11.01
N LYS A 119 29.71 14.88 -10.41
CA LYS A 119 29.95 14.52 -8.98
C LYS A 119 29.32 15.48 -7.95
N VAL A 120 28.80 16.63 -8.37
CA VAL A 120 28.10 17.57 -7.49
C VAL A 120 26.60 17.36 -7.62
N GLU A 121 26.15 17.22 -8.86
CA GLU A 121 24.81 16.86 -9.28
C GLU A 121 24.39 15.50 -8.67
N ASP A 122 25.23 14.46 -8.74
CA ASP A 122 24.98 13.15 -8.14
C ASP A 122 24.77 13.22 -6.61
N ARG A 123 25.42 14.18 -5.93
CA ARG A 123 25.22 14.42 -4.49
C ARG A 123 23.91 15.15 -4.19
N CYS A 124 23.43 15.96 -5.13
CA CYS A 124 22.11 16.57 -5.11
C CYS A 124 21.04 15.48 -5.37
N ALA A 125 21.21 14.68 -6.43
CA ALA A 125 20.35 13.57 -6.80
C ALA A 125 20.20 12.56 -5.65
N LEU A 126 21.29 12.22 -4.94
CA LEU A 126 21.25 11.37 -3.75
C LEU A 126 20.44 12.01 -2.61
N ALA A 127 20.58 13.31 -2.36
CA ALA A 127 19.80 14.02 -1.34
C ALA A 127 18.30 14.11 -1.72
N CYS A 128 17.98 14.25 -3.01
CA CYS A 128 16.61 14.16 -3.51
C CYS A 128 16.04 12.75 -3.32
N ALA A 129 16.77 11.69 -3.72
CA ALA A 129 16.34 10.32 -3.54
C ALA A 129 16.15 9.96 -2.05
N ASP A 130 17.00 10.49 -1.18
CA ASP A 130 16.92 10.35 0.28
C ASP A 130 15.63 10.98 0.84
N LEU A 131 15.31 12.22 0.43
CA LEU A 131 14.06 12.89 0.82
C LEU A 131 12.82 12.20 0.21
N ILE A 132 12.88 11.79 -1.07
CA ILE A 132 11.80 11.04 -1.73
C ILE A 132 11.51 9.72 -0.99
N THR A 133 12.54 9.01 -0.54
CA THR A 133 12.37 7.74 0.19
C THR A 133 11.69 7.97 1.54
N ALA A 134 12.02 9.05 2.25
CA ALA A 134 11.33 9.45 3.48
C ALA A 134 9.86 9.83 3.23
N MET A 135 9.60 10.69 2.23
CA MET A 135 8.24 11.13 1.85
C MET A 135 7.32 10.00 1.34
N THR A 136 7.90 8.92 0.83
CA THR A 136 7.16 7.76 0.31
C THR A 136 7.09 6.60 1.30
N TRP A 137 7.62 6.76 2.52
CA TRP A 137 7.60 5.69 3.52
C TRP A 137 6.16 5.22 3.77
N PRO A 138 5.88 3.91 3.68
CA PRO A 138 4.55 3.35 3.93
C PRO A 138 3.94 3.80 5.25
N ILE A 139 2.69 4.26 5.17
CA ILE A 139 1.83 4.46 6.34
C ILE A 139 0.95 3.21 6.40
N ASP A 140 1.24 2.33 7.35
CA ASP A 140 0.37 1.17 7.61
C ASP A 140 -0.68 1.57 8.65
N VAL A 141 -1.84 2.01 8.14
CA VAL A 141 -2.97 2.45 8.97
C VAL A 141 -3.44 1.36 9.94
N ALA A 142 -3.20 0.08 9.66
CA ALA A 142 -3.57 -1.00 10.58
C ALA A 142 -2.56 -1.20 11.73
N GLU A 143 -1.32 -0.75 11.55
CA GLU A 143 -0.28 -0.73 12.58
C GLU A 143 -0.39 0.55 13.41
N GLU A 144 -0.48 1.72 12.76
CA GLU A 144 -0.65 3.00 13.44
C GLU A 144 -1.96 3.05 14.26
N LEU A 145 -3.10 2.57 13.73
CA LEU A 145 -4.35 2.53 14.49
C LEU A 145 -4.29 1.59 15.71
N LYS A 146 -3.40 0.57 15.68
CA LYS A 146 -3.20 -0.35 16.80
C LYS A 146 -2.25 0.22 17.86
N GLU A 147 -1.32 1.08 17.46
CA GLU A 147 -0.45 1.85 18.38
C GLU A 147 -1.23 3.00 19.03
N MET A 148 -2.27 3.54 18.37
CA MET A 148 -3.15 4.58 18.91
C MET A 148 -4.28 4.08 19.84
N ASP A 149 -4.46 2.77 20.05
CA ASP A 149 -5.52 2.25 20.93
C ASP A 149 -5.31 2.59 22.43
N ASP A 150 -4.14 3.13 22.82
CA ASP A 150 -3.83 3.55 24.19
C ASP A 150 -4.33 4.98 24.54
N GLU A 151 -4.43 5.92 23.59
CA GLU A 151 -5.00 7.27 23.83
C GLU A 151 -5.89 7.76 22.67
N ILE A 152 -7.15 8.08 23.00
CA ILE A 152 -8.20 8.45 22.04
C ILE A 152 -8.03 9.92 21.59
N ASP A 153 -7.23 10.17 20.55
CA ASP A 153 -7.44 11.33 19.67
C ASP A 153 -7.81 10.90 18.24
N THR A 154 -9.10 10.60 18.08
CA THR A 154 -9.74 10.15 16.83
C THR A 154 -9.89 11.28 15.81
N LYS A 155 -8.79 11.92 15.38
CA LYS A 155 -8.84 13.08 14.48
C LYS A 155 -7.82 13.15 13.35
N THR A 156 -6.75 12.36 13.33
CA THR A 156 -5.80 12.40 12.21
C THR A 156 -6.43 11.80 10.95
N ASP A 157 -6.84 12.65 10.00
CA ASP A 157 -7.32 12.19 8.69
C ASP A 157 -6.14 11.66 7.88
N TYR A 158 -5.94 10.34 7.94
CA TYR A 158 -4.96 9.61 7.13
C TYR A 158 -5.37 9.52 5.65
N THR A 159 -6.62 9.80 5.27
CA THR A 159 -7.07 9.67 3.88
C THR A 159 -6.37 10.67 2.96
N THR A 160 -6.07 11.88 3.45
CA THR A 160 -5.29 12.88 2.70
C THR A 160 -3.83 12.45 2.53
N LEU A 161 -3.24 11.79 3.53
CA LEU A 161 -1.86 11.27 3.45
C LEU A 161 -1.77 10.09 2.45
N ILE A 162 -2.77 9.20 2.43
CA ILE A 162 -2.88 8.14 1.42
C ILE A 162 -3.04 8.73 0.00
N GLN A 163 -3.82 9.80 -0.15
CA GLN A 163 -3.95 10.54 -1.41
C GLN A 163 -2.61 11.19 -1.82
N ALA A 164 -1.88 11.78 -0.86
CA ALA A 164 -0.55 12.34 -1.09
C ALA A 164 0.44 11.27 -1.58
N GLN A 165 0.50 10.11 -0.93
CA GLN A 165 1.35 8.97 -1.36
C GLN A 165 1.01 8.50 -2.78
N ARG A 166 -0.27 8.41 -3.15
CA ARG A 166 -0.69 8.08 -4.52
C ARG A 166 -0.25 9.14 -5.54
N SER A 167 -0.35 10.42 -5.19
CA SER A 167 0.14 11.53 -6.01
C SER A 167 1.67 11.49 -6.17
N TYR A 168 2.41 11.18 -5.10
CA TYR A 168 3.86 11.01 -5.14
C TYR A 168 4.27 9.84 -6.05
N LYS A 169 3.59 8.68 -5.93
CA LYS A 169 3.76 7.54 -6.83
C LYS A 169 3.49 7.94 -8.29
N ALA A 170 2.38 8.61 -8.59
CA ALA A 170 2.06 9.09 -9.94
C ALA A 170 3.15 10.01 -10.52
N ALA A 171 3.71 10.89 -9.68
CA ALA A 171 4.75 11.83 -10.07
C ALA A 171 6.12 11.18 -10.34
N LEU A 172 6.47 10.12 -9.59
CA LEU A 172 7.68 9.32 -9.77
C LEU A 172 7.57 8.33 -10.94
N LEU A 173 6.34 8.04 -11.39
CA LEU A 173 6.05 7.32 -12.63
C LEU A 173 6.02 8.23 -13.87
N ARG A 174 6.65 9.41 -13.80
CA ARG A 174 6.99 10.18 -15.01
C ARG A 174 8.18 9.52 -15.73
N PRO A 175 8.27 9.60 -17.07
CA PRO A 175 9.39 9.04 -17.83
C PRO A 175 10.74 9.53 -17.29
N GLY A 176 11.73 8.64 -17.26
CA GLY A 176 13.08 8.94 -16.78
C GLY A 176 13.26 8.96 -15.25
N ALA A 177 12.23 9.24 -14.44
CA ALA A 177 12.41 9.43 -13.00
C ALA A 177 12.89 8.16 -12.27
N ILE A 178 12.29 6.99 -12.53
CA ILE A 178 12.77 5.71 -11.98
C ILE A 178 14.17 5.36 -12.48
N SER A 179 14.46 5.62 -13.76
CA SER A 179 15.80 5.40 -14.35
C SER A 179 16.87 6.28 -13.69
N ALA A 180 16.53 7.53 -13.35
CA ALA A 180 17.39 8.44 -12.59
C ALA A 180 17.66 7.92 -11.17
N ILE A 181 16.63 7.45 -10.44
CA ILE A 181 16.81 6.80 -9.11
C ILE A 181 17.72 5.57 -9.23
N PHE A 182 17.48 4.72 -10.22
CA PHE A 182 18.28 3.52 -10.46
C PHE A 182 19.74 3.86 -10.80
N SER A 183 19.96 4.92 -11.57
CA SER A 183 21.30 5.39 -11.98
C SER A 183 22.16 5.84 -10.79
N ILE A 184 21.57 6.37 -9.71
CA ILE A 184 22.30 6.70 -8.47
C ILE A 184 22.91 5.45 -7.82
N MET A 185 22.25 4.28 -7.96
CA MET A 185 22.71 3.02 -7.38
C MET A 185 23.78 2.31 -8.23
N LEU A 186 23.80 2.52 -9.56
CA LEU A 186 24.71 1.81 -10.47
C LEU A 186 26.20 1.94 -10.11
N PRO A 187 26.76 3.11 -9.75
CA PRO A 187 28.16 3.24 -9.34
C PRO A 187 28.50 2.46 -8.06
N ALA A 188 27.54 2.28 -7.15
CA ALA A 188 27.74 1.52 -5.91
C ALA A 188 27.75 -0.01 -6.18
N ILE A 189 26.93 -0.46 -7.14
CA ILE A 189 26.90 -1.86 -7.59
C ILE A 189 28.14 -2.21 -8.42
N ALA A 190 28.58 -1.33 -9.31
CA ALA A 190 29.71 -1.56 -10.22
C ALA A 190 31.07 -1.75 -9.52
N LYS A 191 31.23 -1.22 -8.30
CA LYS A 191 32.43 -1.43 -7.46
C LYS A 191 32.59 -2.88 -7.04
N SER A 192 33.84 -3.36 -7.08
CA SER A 192 34.19 -4.70 -6.62
C SER A 192 34.07 -4.86 -5.10
N LYS A 193 34.07 -6.12 -4.64
CA LYS A 193 33.91 -6.50 -3.23
C LYS A 193 34.89 -5.81 -2.28
N SER A 194 36.12 -5.54 -2.72
CA SER A 194 37.16 -4.93 -1.88
C SER A 194 37.12 -3.40 -1.87
N GLU A 195 36.37 -2.78 -2.77
CA GLU A 195 36.33 -1.32 -2.99
C GLU A 195 35.01 -0.68 -2.55
N ARG A 196 34.01 -1.51 -2.23
CA ARG A 196 32.69 -1.06 -1.77
C ARG A 196 32.77 -0.58 -0.32
N THR A 197 32.39 0.66 -0.09
CA THR A 197 32.33 1.28 1.24
C THR A 197 30.97 1.09 1.90
N GLU A 198 30.88 1.28 3.22
CA GLU A 198 29.58 1.28 3.93
C GLU A 198 28.60 2.28 3.31
N ARG A 199 29.11 3.45 2.87
CA ARG A 199 28.33 4.48 2.17
C ARG A 199 27.69 3.96 0.88
N ASP A 200 28.40 3.14 0.11
CA ASP A 200 27.87 2.51 -1.09
C ASP A 200 26.73 1.53 -0.74
N GLY A 201 26.88 0.80 0.37
CA GLY A 201 25.81 -0.07 0.89
C GLY A 201 24.58 0.69 1.37
N GLN A 202 24.76 1.87 1.98
CA GLN A 202 23.67 2.78 2.37
C GLN A 202 22.91 3.32 1.14
N ILE A 203 23.61 3.65 0.04
CA ILE A 203 22.99 4.10 -1.22
C ILE A 203 22.14 2.98 -1.85
N ILE A 204 22.66 1.75 -1.90
CA ILE A 204 21.90 0.58 -2.38
C ILE A 204 20.66 0.35 -1.50
N ASN A 205 20.82 0.39 -0.18
CA ASN A 205 19.72 0.19 0.76
C ASN A 205 18.62 1.26 0.59
N LEU A 206 19.01 2.52 0.38
CA LEU A 206 18.09 3.64 0.15
C LEU A 206 17.27 3.45 -1.14
N VAL A 207 17.92 3.11 -2.25
CA VAL A 207 17.23 2.94 -3.54
C VAL A 207 16.30 1.72 -3.53
N LEU A 208 16.71 0.61 -2.92
CA LEU A 208 15.84 -0.54 -2.73
C LEU A 208 14.65 -0.24 -1.81
N HIS A 209 14.83 0.58 -0.77
CA HIS A 209 13.71 1.08 0.05
C HIS A 209 12.76 1.96 -0.75
N CYS A 210 13.27 2.86 -1.59
CA CYS A 210 12.44 3.67 -2.49
C CYS A 210 11.59 2.77 -3.41
N PHE A 211 12.15 1.69 -3.97
CA PHE A 211 11.38 0.75 -4.77
C PHE A 211 10.35 -0.02 -3.94
N ARG A 212 10.69 -0.50 -2.74
CA ARG A 212 9.76 -1.15 -1.79
C ARG A 212 8.57 -0.24 -1.47
N ASN A 213 8.84 1.02 -1.16
CA ASN A 213 7.85 2.05 -0.86
C ASN A 213 6.85 2.23 -2.02
N LEU A 214 7.36 2.38 -3.25
CA LEU A 214 6.52 2.56 -4.44
C LEU A 214 5.61 1.36 -4.74
N VAL A 215 6.10 0.13 -4.54
CA VAL A 215 5.29 -1.09 -4.72
C VAL A 215 4.28 -1.25 -3.59
N PHE A 216 4.61 -0.84 -2.35
CA PHE A 216 3.70 -0.93 -1.21
C PHE A 216 2.41 -0.12 -1.42
N ILE A 217 2.52 1.11 -1.94
CA ILE A 217 1.41 2.06 -2.10
C ILE A 217 0.30 1.44 -2.95
N LYS A 218 -0.85 1.18 -2.31
CA LYS A 218 -2.02 0.52 -2.92
C LYS A 218 -2.84 1.48 -3.77
N ASP A 219 -3.17 1.02 -4.98
CA ASP A 219 -4.06 1.72 -5.89
C ASP A 219 -5.50 1.71 -5.34
N PRO A 220 -6.32 2.74 -5.62
CA PRO A 220 -7.74 2.69 -5.32
C PRO A 220 -8.45 1.62 -6.18
N PRO A 221 -9.56 1.03 -5.70
CA PRO A 221 -10.36 0.11 -6.50
C PRO A 221 -10.91 0.82 -7.75
N PRO A 222 -10.90 0.18 -8.94
CA PRO A 222 -11.48 0.75 -10.14
C PRO A 222 -12.98 1.00 -9.95
N ASN A 223 -13.42 2.22 -10.29
CA ASN A 223 -14.83 2.61 -10.23
C ASN A 223 -15.25 3.16 -11.60
N ALA A 224 -16.31 2.59 -12.19
CA ALA A 224 -16.82 3.01 -13.50
C ALA A 224 -17.40 4.44 -13.51
N HIS A 225 -17.63 5.03 -12.34
CA HIS A 225 -18.08 6.42 -12.15
C HIS A 225 -16.96 7.35 -11.63
N ALA A 226 -15.69 6.91 -11.69
CA ALA A 226 -14.54 7.69 -11.26
C ALA A 226 -14.26 8.90 -12.19
N SER A 227 -13.62 9.93 -11.65
CA SER A 227 -12.97 10.97 -12.44
C SER A 227 -11.75 10.41 -13.19
N GLY A 228 -11.28 11.12 -14.23
CA GLY A 228 -10.09 10.71 -15.00
C GLY A 228 -8.85 10.52 -14.11
N GLU A 229 -8.58 11.46 -13.20
CA GLU A 229 -7.48 11.38 -12.24
C GLU A 229 -7.58 10.12 -11.34
N GLN A 230 -8.78 9.79 -10.86
CA GLN A 230 -9.00 8.60 -10.04
C GLN A 230 -8.87 7.30 -10.86
N ALA A 231 -9.15 7.33 -12.16
CA ALA A 231 -8.90 6.22 -13.07
C ALA A 231 -7.39 6.04 -13.37
N GLU A 232 -6.63 7.14 -13.50
CA GLU A 232 -5.16 7.09 -13.56
C GLU A 232 -4.56 6.52 -12.27
N TYR A 233 -5.07 6.93 -11.10
CA TYR A 233 -4.64 6.38 -9.82
C TYR A 233 -4.93 4.87 -9.68
N ALA A 234 -6.04 4.38 -10.23
CA ALA A 234 -6.37 2.94 -10.27
C ALA A 234 -5.45 2.10 -11.19
N ALA A 235 -4.59 2.73 -12.00
CA ALA A 235 -3.67 2.07 -12.92
C ALA A 235 -2.18 2.19 -12.52
N LEU A 236 -1.86 2.77 -11.36
CA LEU A 236 -0.48 3.09 -10.98
C LEU A 236 0.43 1.87 -10.78
N GLN A 237 -0.06 0.74 -10.24
CA GLN A 237 0.72 -0.51 -10.16
C GLN A 237 1.06 -1.04 -11.55
N SER A 238 0.11 -0.99 -12.49
CA SER A 238 0.36 -1.41 -13.88
C SER A 238 1.47 -0.57 -14.53
N LYS A 239 1.41 0.76 -14.31
CA LYS A 239 2.42 1.70 -14.80
C LYS A 239 3.77 1.50 -14.10
N LEU A 240 3.78 1.25 -12.79
CA LEU A 240 4.99 0.96 -12.00
C LEU A 240 5.73 -0.26 -12.53
N ILE A 241 5.03 -1.39 -12.71
CA ILE A 241 5.61 -2.63 -13.25
C ILE A 241 6.19 -2.41 -14.65
N HIS A 242 5.47 -1.67 -15.51
CA HIS A 242 5.95 -1.32 -16.86
C HIS A 242 7.25 -0.50 -16.80
N THR A 243 7.27 0.58 -16.02
CA THR A 243 8.44 1.45 -15.88
C THR A 243 9.62 0.75 -15.19
N PHE A 244 9.36 -0.18 -14.26
CA PHE A 244 10.38 -1.05 -13.66
C PHE A 244 11.03 -1.98 -14.69
N ASN A 245 10.23 -2.53 -15.61
CA ASN A 245 10.72 -3.35 -16.71
C ASN A 245 11.53 -2.51 -17.71
N GLU A 246 11.01 -1.36 -18.17
CA GLU A 246 11.72 -0.44 -19.07
C GLU A 246 13.04 0.09 -18.50
N SER A 247 13.11 0.27 -17.17
CA SER A 247 14.30 0.76 -16.46
C SER A 247 15.27 -0.35 -16.02
N ASN A 248 15.03 -1.61 -16.40
CA ASN A 248 15.78 -2.81 -15.97
C ASN A 248 15.87 -3.01 -14.43
N VAL A 249 14.92 -2.45 -13.68
CA VAL A 249 14.83 -2.63 -12.21
C VAL A 249 14.45 -4.07 -11.87
N LEU A 250 13.62 -4.71 -12.69
CA LEU A 250 13.26 -6.13 -12.51
C LEU A 250 14.47 -7.05 -12.69
N ASP A 251 15.31 -6.80 -13.69
CA ASP A 251 16.55 -7.55 -13.92
C ASP A 251 17.59 -7.30 -12.82
N ALA A 252 17.64 -6.08 -12.26
CA ALA A 252 18.45 -5.80 -11.09
C ALA A 252 18.00 -6.63 -9.87
N LEU A 253 16.69 -6.74 -9.61
CA LEU A 253 16.16 -7.58 -8.53
C LEU A 253 16.48 -9.07 -8.73
N LEU A 254 16.46 -9.57 -9.98
CA LEU A 254 16.95 -10.91 -10.33
C LEU A 254 18.46 -11.06 -10.10
N ALA A 255 19.26 -10.05 -10.42
CA ALA A 255 20.71 -10.05 -10.14
C ALA A 255 21.00 -10.08 -8.62
N PHE A 256 20.22 -9.35 -7.81
CA PHE A 256 20.29 -9.46 -6.35
C PHE A 256 19.91 -10.87 -5.86
N ALA A 257 18.80 -11.43 -6.36
CA ALA A 257 18.31 -12.74 -5.93
C ALA A 257 19.24 -13.91 -6.31
N SER A 258 19.83 -13.88 -7.50
CA SER A 258 20.77 -14.91 -7.99
C SER A 258 22.12 -14.93 -7.28
N ASN A 259 22.53 -13.80 -6.69
CA ASN A 259 23.77 -13.62 -5.91
C ASN A 259 23.54 -13.59 -4.39
N SER A 260 22.37 -14.05 -3.93
CA SER A 260 21.92 -14.06 -2.53
C SER A 260 22.81 -14.85 -1.57
N ASP A 261 23.67 -15.74 -2.07
CA ASP A 261 24.67 -16.48 -1.29
C ASP A 261 25.90 -15.63 -0.92
N ASP A 262 26.19 -14.54 -1.63
CA ASP A 262 27.33 -13.68 -1.27
C ASP A 262 27.01 -12.82 -0.05
N VAL A 263 27.98 -12.75 0.86
CA VAL A 263 28.00 -11.89 2.05
C VAL A 263 27.69 -10.42 1.71
N LEU A 264 28.03 -9.97 0.49
CA LEU A 264 27.68 -8.64 0.01
C LEU A 264 26.17 -8.42 -0.16
N PHE A 265 25.46 -9.38 -0.75
CA PHE A 265 24.05 -9.20 -1.12
C PHE A 265 23.08 -9.70 -0.02
N ASN A 266 23.55 -10.60 0.84
CA ASN A 266 22.82 -11.12 1.99
C ASN A 266 22.08 -10.05 2.84
N PRO A 267 22.62 -8.85 3.14
CA PRO A 267 21.89 -7.82 3.89
C PRO A 267 20.58 -7.37 3.21
N TRP A 268 20.52 -7.37 1.88
CA TRP A 268 19.36 -6.90 1.11
C TRP A 268 18.37 -8.02 0.75
N ASN A 269 18.67 -9.30 1.01
CA ASN A 269 17.79 -10.43 0.67
C ASN A 269 16.38 -10.26 1.25
N ASN A 270 16.24 -9.80 2.50
CA ASN A 270 14.94 -9.57 3.14
C ASN A 270 14.13 -8.45 2.45
N LEU A 271 14.81 -7.37 2.04
CA LEU A 271 14.18 -6.25 1.34
C LEU A 271 13.76 -6.64 -0.09
N VAL A 272 14.55 -7.46 -0.77
CA VAL A 272 14.21 -8.05 -2.07
C VAL A 272 13.04 -9.04 -1.93
N LEU A 273 12.99 -9.83 -0.85
CA LEU A 273 11.86 -10.70 -0.53
C LEU A 273 10.57 -9.89 -0.33
N GLU A 274 10.64 -8.77 0.41
CA GLU A 274 9.51 -7.86 0.59
C GLU A 274 9.06 -7.25 -0.75
N ILE A 275 9.98 -6.82 -1.62
CA ILE A 275 9.62 -6.31 -2.94
C ILE A 275 8.92 -7.39 -3.78
N PHE A 276 9.43 -8.63 -3.82
CA PHE A 276 8.77 -9.73 -4.51
C PHE A 276 7.39 -10.05 -3.92
N TYR A 277 7.26 -10.11 -2.60
CA TYR A 277 5.98 -10.28 -1.93
C TYR A 277 4.97 -9.19 -2.35
N LEU A 278 5.37 -7.92 -2.30
CA LEU A 278 4.48 -6.79 -2.64
C LEU A 278 4.11 -6.75 -4.13
N LEU A 279 5.00 -7.19 -5.04
CA LEU A 279 4.70 -7.33 -6.47
C LEU A 279 3.69 -8.46 -6.75
N PHE A 280 3.81 -9.60 -6.06
CA PHE A 280 3.01 -10.78 -6.36
C PHE A 280 1.74 -10.97 -5.50
N ARG A 281 1.62 -10.31 -4.34
CA ARG A 281 0.45 -10.45 -3.41
C ARG A 281 -0.92 -10.27 -4.06
N GLY A 282 -1.02 -9.43 -5.09
CA GLY A 282 -2.28 -9.14 -5.79
C GLY A 282 -2.54 -9.98 -7.04
N VAL A 283 -1.62 -10.90 -7.41
CA VAL A 283 -1.64 -11.63 -8.68
C VAL A 283 -1.86 -13.12 -8.43
N LYS A 284 -2.79 -13.75 -9.16
CA LYS A 284 -3.00 -15.21 -9.04
C LYS A 284 -2.09 -15.98 -10.00
N PRO A 285 -1.33 -17.01 -9.54
CA PRO A 285 -0.39 -17.75 -10.37
C PRO A 285 -0.98 -18.29 -11.68
N GLY A 286 -2.10 -19.02 -11.60
CA GLY A 286 -2.81 -19.56 -12.77
C GLY A 286 -3.33 -18.48 -13.74
N GLY A 287 -3.46 -17.23 -13.29
CA GLY A 287 -3.83 -16.09 -14.11
C GLY A 287 -2.68 -15.51 -14.94
N LEU A 288 -1.43 -15.76 -14.56
CA LEU A 288 -0.22 -15.17 -15.16
C LEU A 288 0.32 -15.95 -16.36
N ILE A 289 -0.05 -17.22 -16.49
CA ILE A 289 0.59 -18.19 -17.39
C ILE A 289 0.01 -18.18 -18.81
N GLN A 290 -1.22 -17.68 -18.95
CA GLN A 290 -1.89 -17.53 -20.25
C GLN A 290 -1.31 -16.37 -21.04
N ASP A 291 -1.39 -16.43 -22.38
CA ASP A 291 -1.26 -15.24 -23.21
C ASP A 291 -2.34 -14.24 -22.80
N GLN A 292 -1.92 -13.16 -22.16
CA GLN A 292 -2.78 -12.16 -21.56
C GLN A 292 -3.63 -11.44 -22.63
N GLY A 293 -3.16 -11.37 -23.88
CA GLY A 293 -3.91 -10.79 -25.01
C GLY A 293 -5.04 -11.69 -25.53
N VAL A 294 -4.92 -13.01 -25.38
CA VAL A 294 -5.99 -13.98 -25.68
C VAL A 294 -6.96 -14.06 -24.51
N LYS A 295 -6.43 -14.20 -23.29
CA LYS A 295 -7.21 -14.28 -22.06
C LYS A 295 -8.14 -13.07 -21.87
N ALA A 296 -7.65 -11.84 -22.08
CA ALA A 296 -8.48 -10.64 -21.96
C ALA A 296 -9.71 -10.66 -22.88
N LYS A 297 -9.60 -11.27 -24.08
CA LYS A 297 -10.73 -11.43 -25.01
C LYS A 297 -11.67 -12.54 -24.57
N GLU A 298 -11.15 -13.62 -24.02
CA GLU A 298 -11.96 -14.73 -23.47
C GLU A 298 -12.71 -14.32 -22.20
N ASP A 299 -12.04 -13.64 -21.26
CA ASP A 299 -12.63 -13.07 -20.06
C ASP A 299 -13.73 -12.06 -20.42
N LEU A 300 -13.49 -11.15 -21.39
CA LEU A 300 -14.52 -10.24 -21.90
C LEU A 300 -15.71 -11.00 -22.51
N ARG A 301 -15.46 -12.05 -23.31
CA ARG A 301 -16.52 -12.89 -23.89
C ARG A 301 -17.33 -13.60 -22.80
N ASN A 302 -16.68 -14.09 -21.75
CA ASN A 302 -17.31 -14.78 -20.63
C ASN A 302 -18.12 -13.81 -19.76
N LEU A 303 -17.62 -12.59 -19.52
CA LEU A 303 -18.34 -11.53 -18.82
C LEU A 303 -19.56 -11.06 -19.63
N LEU A 304 -19.43 -10.84 -20.94
CA LEU A 304 -20.55 -10.50 -21.82
C LEU A 304 -21.59 -11.63 -21.90
N ALA A 305 -21.16 -12.90 -21.91
CA ALA A 305 -22.06 -14.05 -21.83
C ALA A 305 -22.78 -14.14 -20.48
N GLY A 306 -22.08 -13.84 -19.38
CA GLY A 306 -22.64 -13.75 -18.03
C GLY A 306 -23.65 -12.61 -17.89
N GLU A 307 -23.33 -11.43 -18.41
CA GLU A 307 -24.24 -10.29 -18.46
C GLU A 307 -25.46 -10.61 -19.32
N ALA A 308 -25.27 -11.18 -20.52
CA ALA A 308 -26.37 -11.59 -21.38
C ALA A 308 -27.26 -12.66 -20.73
N LYS A 309 -26.69 -13.60 -19.98
CA LYS A 309 -27.44 -14.60 -19.19
C LYS A 309 -28.24 -13.91 -18.08
N LYS A 310 -27.60 -13.05 -17.27
CA LYS A 310 -28.26 -12.30 -16.20
C LYS A 310 -29.38 -11.42 -16.75
N LYS A 311 -29.13 -10.68 -17.83
CA LYS A 311 -30.13 -9.87 -18.54
C LYS A 311 -31.31 -10.71 -19.05
N ARG A 312 -31.07 -11.93 -19.55
CA ARG A 312 -32.14 -12.88 -19.92
C ARG A 312 -32.92 -13.39 -18.70
N GLU A 313 -32.28 -13.59 -17.56
CA GLU A 313 -32.94 -13.99 -16.30
C GLU A 313 -33.79 -12.83 -15.74
N ASP A 314 -33.22 -11.62 -15.67
CA ASP A 314 -33.94 -10.40 -15.28
C ASP A 314 -35.13 -10.11 -16.23
N GLN A 315 -34.96 -10.33 -17.55
CA GLN A 315 -36.04 -10.19 -18.54
C GLN A 315 -37.18 -11.21 -18.36
N LYS A 316 -36.95 -12.40 -17.79
CA LYS A 316 -38.04 -13.36 -17.48
C LYS A 316 -38.95 -12.85 -16.36
N PHE A 317 -38.41 -12.05 -15.44
CA PHE A 317 -39.16 -11.49 -14.31
C PHE A 317 -39.52 -10.00 -14.50
N ALA A 318 -39.09 -9.39 -15.61
CA ALA A 318 -39.42 -8.02 -15.96
C ALA A 318 -40.94 -7.87 -16.21
N PRO A 319 -41.55 -6.76 -15.78
CA PRO A 319 -42.97 -6.52 -16.03
C PRO A 319 -43.20 -6.32 -17.54
N THR A 320 -44.13 -7.07 -18.12
CA THR A 320 -44.47 -6.98 -19.54
C THR A 320 -45.30 -5.74 -19.88
N ARG A 321 -45.83 -5.05 -18.86
CA ARG A 321 -46.60 -3.81 -18.98
C ARG A 321 -46.07 -2.75 -18.01
N HIS A 322 -46.39 -1.49 -18.27
CA HIS A 322 -46.00 -0.35 -17.43
C HIS A 322 -46.31 -0.56 -15.93
N SER A 323 -45.52 0.08 -15.06
CA SER A 323 -45.61 -0.06 -13.59
C SER A 323 -47.03 0.16 -13.03
N ARG A 324 -47.79 1.09 -13.62
CA ARG A 324 -49.15 1.46 -13.17
C ARG A 324 -50.27 0.49 -13.58
N PHE A 325 -49.97 -0.71 -14.10
CA PHE A 325 -50.98 -1.67 -14.58
C PHE A 325 -51.80 -2.34 -13.45
N GLY A 326 -51.44 -2.13 -12.17
CA GLY A 326 -52.33 -2.39 -11.02
C GLY A 326 -52.58 -3.85 -10.63
N THR A 327 -51.87 -4.81 -11.24
CA THR A 327 -52.04 -6.24 -10.95
C THR A 327 -51.83 -6.55 -9.46
N THR A 328 -52.83 -7.18 -8.85
CA THR A 328 -52.82 -7.63 -7.46
C THR A 328 -53.15 -9.11 -7.41
N VAL A 329 -52.31 -9.90 -6.75
CA VAL A 329 -52.45 -11.36 -6.58
C VAL A 329 -52.57 -11.63 -5.08
N VAL A 330 -53.51 -12.49 -4.67
CA VAL A 330 -53.65 -12.96 -3.29
C VAL A 330 -53.15 -14.39 -3.23
N VAL A 331 -52.05 -14.61 -2.50
CA VAL A 331 -51.45 -15.92 -2.26
C VAL A 331 -51.90 -16.40 -0.88
N GLN A 332 -52.64 -17.50 -0.83
CA GLN A 332 -53.07 -18.11 0.44
C GLN A 332 -52.14 -19.27 0.81
N GLN A 333 -51.59 -19.24 2.02
CA GLN A 333 -50.76 -20.31 2.57
C GLN A 333 -51.37 -20.73 3.91
N GLY A 334 -52.05 -21.89 3.92
CA GLY A 334 -52.86 -22.31 5.07
C GLY A 334 -54.01 -21.32 5.32
N ASN A 335 -54.02 -20.72 6.51
CA ASN A 335 -55.03 -19.74 6.93
C ASN A 335 -54.61 -18.28 6.69
N GLU A 336 -53.36 -18.03 6.31
CA GLU A 336 -52.84 -16.67 6.07
C GLU A 336 -52.92 -16.28 4.58
N LYS A 337 -53.17 -15.00 4.32
CA LYS A 337 -53.33 -14.43 2.97
C LYS A 337 -52.32 -13.30 2.75
N PHE A 338 -51.43 -13.49 1.81
CA PHE A 338 -50.42 -12.51 1.40
C PHE A 338 -50.86 -11.81 0.11
N VAL A 339 -50.92 -10.48 0.13
CA VAL A 339 -51.29 -9.68 -1.04
C VAL A 339 -50.01 -9.18 -1.73
N MET A 340 -49.89 -9.44 -3.04
CA MET A 340 -48.73 -9.07 -3.86
C MET A 340 -49.15 -8.18 -5.03
N HIS A 341 -48.64 -6.95 -5.06
CA HIS A 341 -48.92 -5.97 -6.12
C HIS A 341 -47.87 -5.99 -7.25
N ARG A 342 -47.64 -7.15 -7.86
CA ARG A 342 -46.68 -7.32 -8.97
C ARG A 342 -47.20 -8.28 -10.05
N GLN A 343 -46.98 -7.94 -11.31
CA GLN A 343 -47.29 -8.79 -12.47
C GLN A 343 -46.54 -10.12 -12.44
N SER A 344 -45.28 -10.13 -11.99
CA SER A 344 -44.45 -11.34 -11.92
C SER A 344 -44.94 -12.38 -10.91
N ALA A 345 -45.83 -12.03 -9.99
CA ALA A 345 -46.47 -12.98 -9.07
C ALA A 345 -47.50 -13.91 -9.76
N LEU A 346 -47.88 -13.65 -11.02
CA LEU A 346 -48.76 -14.52 -11.81
C LEU A 346 -48.03 -15.72 -12.44
N THR A 347 -46.72 -15.62 -12.67
CA THR A 347 -45.97 -16.58 -13.50
C THR A 347 -44.71 -17.14 -12.85
N ALA A 348 -44.20 -16.51 -11.78
CA ALA A 348 -43.02 -16.95 -11.04
C ALA A 348 -43.39 -17.55 -9.67
N ASP A 349 -42.46 -18.33 -9.09
CA ASP A 349 -42.60 -18.84 -7.73
C ASP A 349 -42.87 -17.70 -6.75
N THR A 350 -43.99 -17.80 -6.03
CA THR A 350 -44.46 -16.77 -5.08
C THR A 350 -43.45 -16.50 -3.96
N SER A 351 -42.67 -17.52 -3.57
CA SER A 351 -41.58 -17.41 -2.60
C SER A 351 -40.47 -16.45 -3.05
N LYS A 352 -40.02 -16.55 -4.31
CA LYS A 352 -38.97 -15.67 -4.87
C LYS A 352 -39.45 -14.24 -4.99
N VAL A 353 -40.73 -14.04 -5.32
CA VAL A 353 -41.35 -12.70 -5.38
C VAL A 353 -41.49 -12.09 -3.98
N MET A 354 -41.74 -12.91 -2.95
CA MET A 354 -41.79 -12.49 -1.55
C MET A 354 -40.39 -12.17 -0.98
N ASP A 355 -39.34 -12.90 -1.38
CA ASP A 355 -37.96 -12.55 -0.96
C ASP A 355 -37.49 -11.22 -1.57
N LEU A 356 -37.98 -10.84 -2.76
CA LEU A 356 -37.68 -9.55 -3.39
C LEU A 356 -38.30 -8.33 -2.69
N THR A 357 -39.24 -8.51 -1.75
CA THR A 357 -39.78 -7.40 -0.93
C THR A 357 -39.12 -7.28 0.43
N LYS A 358 -38.34 -8.28 0.87
CA LYS A 358 -37.58 -8.20 2.12
C LYS A 358 -36.49 -7.13 2.01
N LYS A 359 -36.44 -6.20 2.96
CA LYS A 359 -35.31 -5.25 3.09
C LYS A 359 -34.05 -6.08 3.30
N LYS A 360 -33.08 -5.97 2.38
CA LYS A 360 -31.77 -6.61 2.55
C LYS A 360 -31.07 -5.98 3.75
N VAL A 361 -30.95 -6.73 4.84
CA VAL A 361 -30.04 -6.39 5.94
C VAL A 361 -28.63 -6.49 5.38
N THR A 362 -27.94 -5.35 5.27
CA THR A 362 -26.51 -5.31 4.98
C THR A 362 -25.76 -5.96 6.14
N LYS A 363 -25.38 -7.23 5.98
CA LYS A 363 -24.34 -7.82 6.83
C LYS A 363 -23.09 -6.96 6.69
N GLY A 364 -22.40 -6.72 7.82
CA GLY A 364 -21.13 -6.00 7.83
C GLY A 364 -20.16 -6.59 6.80
N ALA A 365 -19.34 -5.74 6.20
CA ALA A 365 -18.33 -6.18 5.25
C ALA A 365 -17.49 -7.27 5.92
N LYS A 366 -17.36 -8.43 5.26
CA LYS A 366 -16.38 -9.43 5.71
C LYS A 366 -15.02 -8.76 5.66
N GLN A 367 -14.27 -8.85 6.76
CA GLN A 367 -12.88 -8.44 6.83
C GLN A 367 -12.14 -9.21 5.72
N GLN A 368 -11.84 -8.51 4.63
CA GLN A 368 -11.21 -9.13 3.48
C GLN A 368 -9.72 -9.18 3.77
N ASP A 369 -9.19 -10.40 3.88
CA ASP A 369 -7.77 -10.62 4.09
C ASP A 369 -6.96 -9.92 2.99
N ASP A 370 -5.90 -9.22 3.40
CA ASP A 370 -5.09 -8.34 2.55
C ASP A 370 -4.25 -9.14 1.54
N LEU A 371 -4.10 -10.45 1.79
CA LEU A 371 -3.59 -11.47 0.87
C LEU A 371 -4.56 -11.77 -0.30
N GLY A 372 -5.81 -11.31 -0.22
CA GLY A 372 -6.90 -11.66 -1.14
C GLY A 372 -7.35 -10.57 -2.11
N THR A 373 -6.76 -9.38 -2.09
CA THR A 373 -7.13 -8.29 -3.02
C THR A 373 -6.59 -8.54 -4.42
N VAL A 374 -7.46 -8.94 -5.35
CA VAL A 374 -7.13 -9.11 -6.77
C VAL A 374 -6.74 -7.76 -7.37
N SER A 375 -5.51 -7.63 -7.83
CA SER A 375 -5.01 -6.42 -8.50
C SER A 375 -5.45 -6.39 -9.97
N TRP A 376 -5.97 -5.24 -10.38
CA TRP A 376 -6.42 -4.99 -11.75
C TRP A 376 -5.23 -4.54 -12.62
N LEU A 377 -4.37 -5.50 -12.96
CA LEU A 377 -3.16 -5.23 -13.73
C LEU A 377 -3.40 -5.23 -15.26
N SER A 378 -2.65 -4.39 -15.98
CA SER A 378 -2.64 -4.37 -17.44
C SER A 378 -1.99 -5.63 -18.02
N VAL A 379 -2.35 -5.94 -19.28
CA VAL A 379 -1.74 -7.00 -20.10
C VAL A 379 -0.21 -6.86 -20.16
N THR A 380 0.30 -5.64 -20.31
CA THR A 380 1.75 -5.36 -20.38
C THR A 380 2.46 -5.59 -19.05
N ALA A 381 1.85 -5.17 -17.93
CA ALA A 381 2.39 -5.43 -16.59
C ALA A 381 2.39 -6.92 -16.26
N LEU A 382 1.33 -7.65 -16.62
CA LEU A 382 1.25 -9.10 -16.43
C LEU A 382 2.30 -9.84 -17.26
N ASN A 383 2.57 -9.42 -18.51
CA ASN A 383 3.64 -10.03 -19.31
C ASN A 383 5.04 -9.79 -18.70
N ALA A 384 5.30 -8.59 -18.16
CA ALA A 384 6.56 -8.30 -17.45
C ALA A 384 6.71 -9.16 -16.17
N LEU A 385 5.65 -9.27 -15.36
CA LEU A 385 5.64 -10.17 -14.19
C LEU A 385 5.78 -11.64 -14.58
N GLN A 386 5.24 -12.07 -15.72
CA GLN A 386 5.39 -13.44 -16.23
C GLN A 386 6.86 -13.72 -16.60
N GLY A 387 7.52 -12.78 -17.30
CA GLY A 387 8.95 -12.87 -17.62
C GLY A 387 9.81 -12.96 -16.35
N LEU A 388 9.60 -12.02 -15.41
CA LEU A 388 10.23 -11.99 -14.10
C LEU A 388 10.07 -13.32 -13.34
N ALA A 389 8.84 -13.84 -13.27
CA ALA A 389 8.54 -15.07 -12.56
C ALA A 389 9.20 -16.31 -13.21
N LYS A 390 9.23 -16.38 -14.56
CA LYS A 390 9.91 -17.47 -15.27
C LYS A 390 11.42 -17.44 -15.03
N GLU A 391 12.06 -16.28 -15.07
CA GLU A 391 13.51 -16.17 -14.87
C GLU A 391 13.91 -16.38 -13.40
N PHE A 392 13.11 -15.88 -12.46
CA PHE A 392 13.31 -16.17 -11.03
C PHE A 392 13.27 -17.67 -10.74
N MET A 393 12.30 -18.40 -11.31
CA MET A 393 12.19 -19.86 -11.15
C MET A 393 13.35 -20.64 -11.78
N ARG A 394 13.87 -20.18 -12.93
CA ARG A 394 14.99 -20.83 -13.62
C ARG A 394 16.32 -20.66 -12.89
N SER A 395 16.58 -19.44 -12.39
CA SER A 395 17.95 -19.01 -12.05
C SER A 395 18.14 -18.64 -10.57
N CYS A 396 17.07 -18.28 -9.84
CA CYS A 396 17.18 -17.66 -8.51
C CYS A 396 16.57 -18.49 -7.37
N PHE A 397 15.43 -19.14 -7.61
CA PHE A 397 14.53 -19.70 -6.58
C PHE A 397 15.23 -20.46 -5.46
N ASN A 398 15.95 -21.55 -5.79
CA ASN A 398 16.61 -22.40 -4.79
C ASN A 398 17.62 -21.61 -3.92
N ARG A 399 18.53 -20.83 -4.54
CA ARG A 399 19.58 -20.09 -3.80
C ARG A 399 18.99 -19.02 -2.90
N PHE A 400 18.03 -18.26 -3.43
CA PHE A 400 17.38 -17.18 -2.70
C PHE A 400 16.66 -17.69 -1.46
N LEU A 401 15.88 -18.78 -1.60
CA LEU A 401 15.17 -19.41 -0.48
C LEU A 401 16.13 -20.07 0.51
N ALA A 402 17.20 -20.74 0.05
CA ALA A 402 18.22 -21.33 0.92
C ALA A 402 18.92 -20.28 1.79
N SER A 403 19.34 -19.16 1.18
CA SER A 403 20.01 -18.06 1.88
C SER A 403 19.09 -17.40 2.92
N LEU A 404 17.82 -17.18 2.57
CA LEU A 404 16.81 -16.65 3.50
C LEU A 404 16.48 -17.62 4.64
N LEU A 405 16.28 -18.92 4.37
CA LEU A 405 16.01 -19.92 5.40
C LEU A 405 17.21 -20.08 6.35
N LYS A 406 18.43 -20.03 5.82
CA LYS A 406 19.67 -20.03 6.62
C LYS A 406 19.75 -18.81 7.53
N ASP A 407 19.42 -17.62 7.03
CA ASP A 407 19.39 -16.41 7.84
C ASP A 407 18.31 -16.48 8.94
N ILE A 408 17.11 -16.99 8.63
CA ILE A 408 16.00 -17.18 9.59
C ILE A 408 16.40 -18.13 10.71
N ARG A 409 17.04 -19.26 10.39
CA ARG A 409 17.52 -20.23 11.38
C ARG A 409 18.69 -19.74 12.22
N MET A 410 19.45 -18.76 11.71
CA MET A 410 20.49 -18.06 12.46
C MET A 410 19.93 -16.94 13.33
N GLU A 411 18.60 -16.75 13.38
CA GLU A 411 17.89 -15.75 14.18
C GLU A 411 18.53 -14.36 14.10
N ARG A 412 18.96 -13.98 12.89
CA ARG A 412 19.65 -12.71 12.68
C ARG A 412 18.69 -11.57 12.98
N ALA A 413 19.14 -10.58 13.75
CA ALA A 413 18.37 -9.41 14.20
C ALA A 413 17.73 -8.56 13.08
N LYS A 414 17.98 -8.86 11.80
CA LYS A 414 17.36 -8.23 10.62
C LYS A 414 16.02 -8.87 10.20
N ILE A 415 15.51 -9.86 10.93
CA ILE A 415 14.40 -10.73 10.51
C ILE A 415 13.20 -10.51 11.42
N SER A 416 12.08 -10.11 10.83
CA SER A 416 10.80 -9.98 11.52
C SER A 416 9.92 -11.22 11.32
N GLU A 417 8.92 -11.42 12.17
CA GLU A 417 7.83 -12.37 11.93
C GLU A 417 7.11 -12.12 10.60
N LYS A 418 6.96 -10.85 10.22
CA LYS A 418 6.43 -10.42 8.92
C LYS A 418 7.23 -11.05 7.76
N ASP A 419 8.54 -11.23 7.90
CA ASP A 419 9.39 -11.84 6.86
C ASP A 419 9.23 -13.35 6.73
N ASN A 420 8.89 -14.04 7.83
CA ASN A 420 8.55 -15.46 7.78
C ASN A 420 7.25 -15.69 6.99
N LEU A 421 6.23 -14.84 7.20
CA LEU A 421 4.98 -14.87 6.44
C LEU A 421 5.20 -14.53 4.96
N ARG A 422 6.01 -13.50 4.66
CA ARG A 422 6.41 -13.14 3.29
C ARG A 422 7.13 -14.30 2.59
N LEU A 423 8.04 -14.99 3.28
CA LEU A 423 8.76 -16.15 2.75
C LEU A 423 7.80 -17.31 2.43
N LEU A 424 6.89 -17.63 3.34
CA LEU A 424 5.86 -18.65 3.12
C LEU A 424 5.01 -18.29 1.90
N PHE A 425 4.45 -17.08 1.84
CA PHE A 425 3.66 -16.61 0.70
C PHE A 425 4.41 -16.73 -0.63
N VAL A 426 5.62 -16.19 -0.70
CA VAL A 426 6.45 -16.22 -1.91
C VAL A 426 6.73 -17.67 -2.32
N SER A 427 7.08 -18.55 -1.38
CA SER A 427 7.29 -19.97 -1.69
C SER A 427 6.04 -20.65 -2.25
N THR A 428 4.87 -20.50 -1.60
CA THR A 428 3.60 -21.08 -2.06
C THR A 428 3.17 -20.53 -3.42
N TRP A 429 3.28 -19.22 -3.63
CA TRP A 429 2.92 -18.56 -4.88
C TRP A 429 3.74 -19.09 -6.07
N PHE A 430 5.06 -19.20 -5.88
CA PHE A 430 5.97 -19.71 -6.91
C PHE A 430 5.85 -21.23 -7.12
N LEU A 431 5.49 -22.02 -6.09
CA LEU A 431 5.11 -23.43 -6.24
C LEU A 431 3.86 -23.58 -7.11
N GLU A 432 2.79 -22.83 -6.81
CA GLU A 432 1.55 -22.85 -7.59
C GLU A 432 1.79 -22.41 -9.04
N PHE A 433 2.65 -21.40 -9.24
CA PHE A 433 3.08 -20.96 -10.57
C PHE A 433 3.81 -22.08 -11.30
N PHE A 434 4.82 -22.69 -10.70
CA PHE A 434 5.60 -23.79 -11.29
C PHE A 434 4.73 -24.98 -11.69
N LEU A 435 3.83 -25.42 -10.79
CA LEU A 435 2.89 -26.52 -11.08
C LEU A 435 1.96 -26.18 -12.24
N SER A 436 1.37 -24.97 -12.24
CA SER A 436 0.46 -24.50 -13.27
C SER A 436 1.15 -24.29 -14.64
N VAL A 437 2.44 -23.90 -14.64
CA VAL A 437 3.25 -23.81 -15.86
C VAL A 437 3.56 -25.20 -16.39
N ARG A 438 3.98 -26.13 -15.53
CA ARG A 438 4.29 -27.51 -15.91
C ARG A 438 3.08 -28.28 -16.44
N GLU A 439 1.87 -27.99 -15.96
CA GLU A 439 0.62 -28.55 -16.50
C GLU A 439 0.37 -28.12 -17.96
N ARG A 440 0.81 -26.92 -18.36
CA ARG A 440 0.56 -26.31 -19.68
C ARG A 440 1.71 -26.47 -20.68
N GLU A 441 2.94 -26.19 -20.24
CA GLU A 441 4.15 -26.22 -21.07
C GLU A 441 4.83 -27.60 -21.04
N GLY A 442 4.37 -28.50 -20.17
CA GLY A 442 4.93 -29.83 -20.00
C GLY A 442 6.22 -29.86 -19.17
N ALA A 443 6.76 -31.06 -18.97
CA ALA A 443 7.91 -31.29 -18.10
C ALA A 443 9.29 -31.08 -18.78
N GLY A 444 9.35 -30.34 -19.89
CA GLY A 444 10.56 -30.17 -20.71
C GLY A 444 11.64 -29.34 -20.02
N GLU A 445 11.53 -28.02 -20.05
CA GLU A 445 12.43 -27.13 -19.31
C GLU A 445 12.12 -27.10 -17.79
N TRP A 446 10.87 -27.38 -17.43
CA TRP A 446 10.33 -27.29 -16.07
C TRP A 446 10.63 -28.54 -15.23
N SER A 447 11.92 -28.80 -15.04
CA SER A 447 12.41 -29.89 -14.20
C SER A 447 12.20 -29.63 -12.69
N LEU A 448 11.96 -30.69 -11.92
CA LEU A 448 11.71 -30.61 -10.48
C LEU A 448 12.92 -30.12 -9.66
N SER A 449 14.14 -30.12 -10.23
CA SER A 449 15.34 -29.59 -9.59
C SER A 449 15.27 -28.07 -9.37
N LEU A 450 14.47 -27.34 -10.16
CA LEU A 450 14.22 -25.89 -9.98
C LEU A 450 13.55 -25.57 -8.64
N VAL A 451 12.97 -26.58 -7.98
CA VAL A 451 12.15 -26.45 -6.75
C VAL A 451 12.74 -27.30 -5.61
N LYS A 452 13.97 -27.80 -5.77
CA LYS A 452 14.59 -28.75 -4.83
C LYS A 452 14.57 -28.25 -3.39
N GLU A 453 14.87 -26.97 -3.16
CA GLU A 453 15.03 -26.40 -1.81
C GLU A 453 13.77 -26.55 -0.95
N VAL A 454 12.60 -26.31 -1.54
CA VAL A 454 11.30 -26.34 -0.84
C VAL A 454 10.81 -27.77 -0.58
N VAL A 455 11.38 -28.76 -1.28
CA VAL A 455 11.11 -30.19 -1.11
C VAL A 455 12.07 -30.83 -0.10
N ASP A 456 13.11 -30.12 0.34
CA ASP A 456 14.07 -30.66 1.32
C ASP A 456 13.40 -30.92 2.68
N GLU A 457 13.82 -32.00 3.36
CA GLU A 457 13.34 -32.38 4.70
C GLU A 457 13.53 -31.22 5.69
N GLU A 458 14.61 -30.48 5.47
CA GLU A 458 15.02 -29.29 6.19
C GLU A 458 14.07 -28.09 6.03
N TRP A 459 13.44 -27.92 4.86
CA TRP A 459 12.40 -26.90 4.64
C TRP A 459 11.07 -27.35 5.26
N VAL A 460 10.68 -28.61 5.04
CA VAL A 460 9.42 -29.18 5.55
C VAL A 460 9.38 -29.14 7.08
N LYS A 461 10.47 -29.47 7.77
CA LYS A 461 10.58 -29.35 9.24
C LYS A 461 10.38 -27.92 9.74
N TRP A 462 10.88 -26.92 9.02
CA TRP A 462 10.72 -25.51 9.39
C TRP A 462 9.27 -25.04 9.24
N VAL A 463 8.62 -25.37 8.11
CA VAL A 463 7.20 -25.04 7.89
C VAL A 463 6.31 -25.72 8.94
N LEU A 464 6.50 -27.02 9.19
CA LEU A 464 5.69 -27.76 10.17
C LEU A 464 5.87 -27.25 11.61
N ARG A 465 7.06 -26.77 11.97
CA ARG A 465 7.28 -26.11 13.27
C ARG A 465 6.45 -24.82 13.34
N ARG A 466 6.61 -23.92 12.37
CA ARG A 466 5.86 -22.65 12.33
C ARG A 466 4.34 -22.82 12.29
N MET A 467 3.84 -23.84 11.60
CA MET A 467 2.41 -24.17 11.59
C MET A 467 1.90 -24.66 12.95
N ARG A 468 2.77 -25.28 13.78
CA ARG A 468 2.45 -25.65 15.17
C ARG A 468 2.51 -24.43 16.06
N ASP A 469 3.62 -23.68 16.02
CA ASP A 469 3.82 -22.48 16.84
C ASP A 469 2.62 -21.51 16.67
N ALA A 470 2.20 -21.23 15.43
CA ALA A 470 1.06 -20.35 15.12
C ALA A 470 -0.34 -20.96 15.39
N ALA A 471 -0.43 -22.25 15.72
CA ALA A 471 -1.66 -22.89 16.21
C ALA A 471 -1.70 -22.86 17.74
N ASP A 472 -0.56 -23.08 18.39
CA ASP A 472 -0.39 -22.99 19.84
C ASP A 472 -0.58 -21.54 20.32
N GLU A 473 -0.09 -20.53 19.59
CA GLU A 473 -0.32 -19.08 19.85
C GLU A 473 -1.80 -18.64 19.80
N LYS A 474 -2.67 -19.44 19.17
CA LYS A 474 -4.12 -19.14 19.03
C LYS A 474 -5.00 -19.89 20.03
N THR A 475 -4.39 -20.69 20.91
CA THR A 475 -5.08 -21.56 21.87
C THR A 475 -4.96 -21.02 23.29
#